data_AF-A0A0S8APJ4-F1
#
_entry.id   AF-A0A0S8APJ4-F1
#
_cell.length_a   1.000
_cell.length_b   1.000
_cell.length_c   1.000
_cell.angle_alpha   90.00
_cell.angle_beta   90.00
_cell.angle_gamma   90.00
#
_symmetry.space_group_name_H-M   'P 1'
#
loop_
_entity.id
_entity.type
_entity.pdbx_description
1 polymer ?
#
loop_
_entity_poly.entity_id
_entity_poly.type
_entity_poly.pdbx_seq_one_letter_code
_entity_poly.pdbx_strand_id
1 'polypeptide(L)'
;MILRDAAPASLRPIERAISDWTRKGNPPPLVFAEAGWRASADVFPIEIEDMREAHQLVRGSDPFLETTTDREDLRRQLEREARGKLLRLRTEFVAAAPKGKDLEDLLLDSIGTFFVLFRAVLRLVGDAPPQTPKTLVQATAAVVGLDGTAFDWIVDKLVGHNVPSLQSYDPVGDRYVEQIERFVQFIDTYDTAGERPAPEQEQGA
;
A
#
# COMPACT_ATOMS: atom_id res chain seq x y z
N MET A 1 -15.72 9.48 3.55
CA MET A 1 -16.52 10.71 3.40
C MET A 1 -16.02 11.75 4.38
N ILE A 2 -16.06 13.02 3.99
CA ILE A 2 -15.60 14.14 4.82
C ILE A 2 -16.80 15.07 5.03
N LEU A 3 -17.13 15.32 6.29
CA LEU A 3 -18.23 16.17 6.73
C LEU A 3 -17.67 17.41 7.42
N ARG A 4 -18.42 18.52 7.44
CA ARG A 4 -18.01 19.72 8.20
C ARG A 4 -17.72 19.39 9.66
N ASP A 5 -18.60 18.59 10.26
CA ASP A 5 -18.41 18.00 11.59
C ASP A 5 -18.96 16.56 11.61
N ALA A 6 -18.39 15.74 12.49
CA ALA A 6 -18.77 14.35 12.68
C ALA A 6 -19.41 14.12 14.07
N ALA A 7 -20.08 15.14 14.62
CA ALA A 7 -20.82 14.97 15.87
C ALA A 7 -22.01 14.03 15.67
N PRO A 8 -22.47 13.29 16.70
CA PRO A 8 -23.58 12.35 16.55
C PRO A 8 -24.84 12.94 15.89
N ALA A 9 -25.17 14.20 16.19
CA ALA A 9 -26.31 14.88 15.56
C ALA A 9 -26.16 15.03 14.03
N SER A 10 -24.94 15.27 13.55
CA SER A 10 -24.61 15.43 12.13
C SER A 10 -24.49 14.09 11.39
N LEU A 11 -24.30 12.98 12.14
CA LEU A 11 -24.28 11.62 11.58
C LEU A 11 -25.67 11.00 11.46
N ARG A 12 -26.63 11.38 12.32
CA ARG A 12 -28.01 10.84 12.28
C ARG A 12 -28.66 10.84 10.89
N PRO A 13 -28.52 11.89 10.05
CA PRO A 13 -29.14 11.90 8.72
C PRO A 13 -28.65 10.79 7.79
N ILE A 14 -27.44 10.27 7.98
CA ILE A 14 -26.81 9.26 7.10
C ILE A 14 -26.89 7.83 7.65
N GLU A 15 -27.28 7.65 8.92
CA GLU A 15 -27.33 6.34 9.59
C GLU A 15 -28.10 5.28 8.82
N ARG A 16 -29.31 5.62 8.33
CA ARG A 16 -30.15 4.67 7.58
C ARG A 16 -29.49 4.25 6.27
N ALA A 17 -28.95 5.21 5.52
CA ALA A 17 -28.31 4.93 4.24
C ALA A 17 -27.06 4.04 4.43
N ILE A 18 -26.24 4.33 5.44
CA ILE A 18 -25.08 3.51 5.79
C ILE A 18 -25.51 2.12 6.26
N SER A 19 -26.56 2.01 7.08
CA SER A 19 -27.07 0.71 7.55
C SER A 19 -27.59 -0.16 6.40
N ASP A 20 -28.32 0.43 5.45
CA ASP A 20 -28.83 -0.28 4.28
C ASP A 20 -27.68 -0.69 3.33
N TRP A 21 -26.63 0.13 3.23
CA TRP A 21 -25.41 -0.17 2.48
C TRP A 21 -24.64 -1.36 3.07
N THR A 22 -24.43 -1.38 4.39
CA THR A 22 -23.71 -2.46 5.08
C THR A 22 -24.51 -3.75 5.12
N ARG A 23 -25.84 -3.69 5.26
CA ARG A 23 -26.71 -4.88 5.19
C ARG A 23 -26.62 -5.59 3.84
N LYS A 24 -26.22 -4.89 2.78
CA LYS A 24 -25.95 -5.46 1.45
C LYS A 24 -24.55 -6.08 1.32
N GLY A 25 -23.77 -6.17 2.40
CA GLY A 25 -22.43 -6.76 2.42
C GLY A 25 -21.30 -5.80 2.05
N ASN A 26 -21.59 -4.51 1.84
CA ASN A 26 -20.56 -3.54 1.53
C ASN A 26 -19.87 -3.03 2.81
N PRO A 27 -18.56 -2.72 2.78
CA PRO A 27 -17.89 -2.13 3.92
C PRO A 27 -18.44 -0.73 4.22
N PRO A 28 -18.60 -0.36 5.51
CA PRO A 28 -19.04 0.97 5.88
C PRO A 28 -18.02 2.02 5.40
N PRO A 29 -18.46 3.17 4.85
CA PRO A 29 -17.55 4.24 4.51
C PRO A 29 -16.92 4.83 5.78
N LEU A 30 -15.62 5.13 5.73
CA LEU A 30 -14.97 5.93 6.78
C LEU A 30 -15.56 7.34 6.80
N VAL A 31 -15.76 7.90 7.99
CA VAL A 31 -16.32 9.24 8.19
C VAL A 31 -15.30 10.11 8.91
N PHE A 32 -14.94 11.22 8.29
CA PHE A 32 -14.04 12.23 8.84
C PHE A 32 -14.78 13.54 9.05
N ALA A 33 -14.48 14.24 10.14
CA ALA A 33 -14.72 15.68 10.22
C ALA A 33 -13.63 16.41 9.41
N GLU A 34 -13.95 17.55 8.79
CA GLU A 34 -13.02 18.31 7.94
C GLU A 34 -11.76 18.72 8.70
N ALA A 35 -11.91 19.18 9.94
CA ALA A 35 -10.78 19.49 10.82
C ALA A 35 -9.91 18.25 11.10
N GLY A 36 -10.54 17.09 11.28
CA GLY A 36 -9.83 15.82 11.50
C GLY A 36 -9.09 15.35 10.25
N TRP A 37 -9.68 15.51 9.06
CA TRP A 37 -9.03 15.22 7.78
C TRP A 37 -7.78 16.08 7.57
N ARG A 38 -7.88 17.40 7.78
CA ARG A 38 -6.72 18.29 7.65
C ARG A 38 -5.60 17.96 8.63
N ALA A 39 -5.97 17.54 9.84
CA ALA A 39 -5.03 17.15 10.89
C ALA A 39 -4.54 15.69 10.79
N SER A 40 -4.81 14.99 9.68
CA SER A 40 -4.43 13.58 9.53
C SER A 40 -3.32 13.34 8.51
N ALA A 41 -2.76 14.40 7.93
CA ALA A 41 -1.71 14.32 6.91
C ALA A 41 -0.39 13.74 7.41
N ASP A 42 -0.10 13.92 8.70
CA ASP A 42 1.05 13.38 9.41
C ASP A 42 0.86 11.91 9.84
N VAL A 43 -0.39 11.52 10.13
CA VAL A 43 -0.71 10.17 10.63
C VAL A 43 -1.02 9.18 9.50
N PHE A 44 -1.69 9.62 8.43
CA PHE A 44 -2.13 8.77 7.31
C PHE A 44 -1.63 9.24 5.93
N PRO A 45 -0.34 9.59 5.75
CA PRO A 45 0.17 10.05 4.47
C PRO A 45 0.03 9.00 3.34
N ILE A 46 0.20 7.70 3.62
CA ILE A 46 0.04 6.64 2.62
C ILE A 46 -1.38 6.62 2.07
N GLU A 47 -2.38 6.64 2.94
CA GLU A 47 -3.79 6.61 2.55
C GLU A 47 -4.19 7.88 1.82
N ILE A 48 -3.70 9.04 2.25
CA ILE A 48 -3.99 10.32 1.60
C ILE A 48 -3.43 10.33 0.18
N GLU A 49 -2.20 9.88 -0.05
CA GLU A 49 -1.62 9.86 -1.40
C GLU A 49 -2.24 8.78 -2.29
N ASP A 50 -2.58 7.61 -1.76
CA ASP A 50 -3.35 6.60 -2.50
C ASP A 50 -4.73 7.13 -2.90
N MET A 51 -5.43 7.81 -1.99
CA MET A 51 -6.71 8.44 -2.33
C MET A 51 -6.52 9.59 -3.32
N ARG A 52 -5.48 10.41 -3.20
CA ARG A 52 -5.22 11.53 -4.13
C ARG A 52 -5.13 11.03 -5.57
N GLU A 53 -4.43 9.92 -5.81
CA GLU A 53 -4.27 9.34 -7.14
C GLU A 53 -5.52 8.65 -7.68
N ALA A 54 -6.34 8.04 -6.82
CA ALA A 54 -7.43 7.16 -7.25
C ALA A 54 -8.85 7.65 -6.91
N HIS A 55 -9.01 8.84 -6.31
CA HIS A 55 -10.32 9.31 -5.90
C HIS A 55 -11.21 9.73 -7.08
N GLN A 56 -12.52 9.61 -6.85
CA GLN A 56 -13.54 10.24 -7.66
C GLN A 56 -14.36 11.18 -6.79
N LEU A 57 -14.37 12.48 -7.13
CA LEU A 57 -15.19 13.46 -6.41
C LEU A 57 -16.67 13.28 -6.76
N VAL A 58 -17.42 12.65 -5.85
CA VAL A 58 -18.87 12.45 -6.03
C VAL A 58 -19.65 13.73 -5.78
N ARG A 59 -19.28 14.50 -4.74
CA ARG A 59 -19.95 15.74 -4.33
C ARG A 59 -19.06 16.56 -3.41
N GLY A 60 -19.14 17.89 -3.53
CA GLY A 60 -18.51 18.85 -2.61
C GLY A 60 -17.27 19.47 -3.22
N SER A 61 -16.38 19.96 -2.35
CA SER A 61 -15.05 20.43 -2.75
C SER A 61 -14.05 19.29 -2.72
N ASP A 62 -13.02 19.38 -3.55
CA ASP A 62 -11.90 18.45 -3.53
C ASP A 62 -11.12 18.59 -2.20
N PRO A 63 -11.05 17.55 -1.36
CA PRO A 63 -10.42 17.61 -0.06
C PRO A 63 -8.88 17.61 -0.12
N PHE A 64 -8.28 17.40 -1.29
CA PHE A 64 -6.84 17.29 -1.47
C PHE A 64 -6.16 18.61 -1.82
N LEU A 65 -6.93 19.64 -2.19
CA LEU A 65 -6.40 20.96 -2.59
C LEU A 65 -5.61 21.66 -1.46
N GLU A 66 -6.00 21.43 -0.21
CA GLU A 66 -5.37 22.05 0.97
C GLU A 66 -4.64 21.03 1.86
N THR A 67 -4.50 19.78 1.39
CA THR A 67 -3.86 18.70 2.14
C THR A 67 -2.57 18.31 1.44
N THR A 68 -1.45 18.50 2.12
CA THR A 68 -0.11 18.09 1.68
C THR A 68 0.46 17.10 2.68
N THR A 69 1.07 16.03 2.19
CA THR A 69 1.77 15.06 3.03
C THR A 69 3.26 15.41 3.07
N ASP A 70 3.90 15.19 4.22
CA ASP A 70 5.34 15.38 4.38
C ASP A 70 6.08 14.07 4.11
N ARG A 71 7.26 14.18 3.48
CA ARG A 71 8.07 13.02 3.10
C ARG A 71 8.58 12.25 4.33
N GLU A 72 8.88 12.94 5.42
CA GLU A 72 9.33 12.35 6.67
C GLU A 72 8.19 11.60 7.37
N ASP A 73 6.97 12.14 7.36
CA ASP A 73 5.78 11.44 7.85
C ASP A 73 5.47 10.20 7.02
N LEU A 74 5.57 10.30 5.68
CA LEU A 74 5.43 9.15 4.79
C LEU A 74 6.46 8.07 5.12
N ARG A 75 7.73 8.44 5.31
CA ARG A 75 8.79 7.51 5.71
C ARG A 75 8.46 6.83 7.04
N ARG A 76 8.05 7.60 8.06
CA ARG A 76 7.70 7.10 9.40
C ARG A 76 6.53 6.12 9.35
N GLN A 77 5.46 6.45 8.64
CA GLN A 77 4.32 5.55 8.51
C GLN A 77 4.71 4.28 7.74
N LEU A 78 5.44 4.42 6.64
CA LEU A 78 5.89 3.29 5.84
C LEU A 78 6.76 2.31 6.64
N GLU A 79 7.73 2.82 7.41
CA GLU A 79 8.57 2.01 8.30
C GLU A 79 7.72 1.22 9.31
N ARG A 80 6.80 1.91 9.99
CA ARG A 80 5.91 1.30 10.99
C ARG A 80 5.06 0.19 10.39
N GLU A 81 4.38 0.47 9.28
CA GLU A 81 3.50 -0.49 8.63
C GLU A 81 4.30 -1.68 8.09
N ALA A 82 5.39 -1.43 7.35
CA ALA A 82 6.20 -2.47 6.74
C ALA A 82 6.77 -3.45 7.79
N ARG A 83 7.33 -2.94 8.89
CA ARG A 83 7.82 -3.79 10.00
C ARG A 83 6.70 -4.60 10.65
N GLY A 84 5.56 -3.99 10.91
CA GLY A 84 4.40 -4.67 11.50
C GLY A 84 3.89 -5.80 10.61
N LYS A 85 3.80 -5.56 9.29
CA LYS A 85 3.39 -6.58 8.32
C LYS A 85 4.41 -7.70 8.16
N LEU A 86 5.71 -7.39 8.16
CA LEU A 86 6.76 -8.42 8.10
C LEU A 86 6.73 -9.35 9.31
N LEU A 87 6.55 -8.81 10.53
CA LEU A 87 6.45 -9.63 11.74
C LEU A 87 5.27 -10.61 11.66
N ARG A 88 4.12 -10.12 11.20
CA ARG A 88 2.93 -10.94 11.00
C ARG A 88 3.14 -11.98 9.90
N LEU A 89 3.69 -11.57 8.76
CA LEU A 89 3.97 -12.45 7.61
C LEU A 89 4.87 -13.62 8.03
N ARG A 90 5.94 -13.37 8.79
CA ARG A 90 6.83 -14.43 9.28
C ARG A 90 6.10 -15.44 10.16
N THR A 91 5.25 -14.95 11.06
CA THR A 91 4.46 -15.81 11.96
C THR A 91 3.50 -16.70 11.17
N GLU A 92 2.78 -16.12 10.21
CA GLU A 92 1.84 -16.87 9.36
C GLU A 92 2.57 -17.81 8.40
N PHE A 93 3.73 -17.40 7.87
CA PHE A 93 4.56 -18.20 6.99
C PHE A 93 5.01 -19.51 7.64
N VAL A 94 5.51 -19.46 8.87
CA VAL A 94 5.93 -20.68 9.59
C VAL A 94 4.75 -21.65 9.79
N ALA A 95 3.54 -21.12 10.00
CA ALA A 95 2.34 -21.94 10.16
C ALA A 95 1.84 -22.52 8.82
N ALA A 96 1.96 -21.76 7.73
CA ALA A 96 1.45 -22.11 6.41
C ALA A 96 2.41 -22.99 5.60
N ALA A 97 3.72 -22.81 5.73
CA ALA A 97 4.75 -23.45 4.91
C ALA A 97 4.60 -24.98 4.76
N PRO A 98 4.24 -25.77 5.81
CA PRO A 98 4.07 -27.22 5.66
C PRO A 98 2.92 -27.63 4.73
N LYS A 99 2.02 -26.71 4.34
CA LYS A 99 0.84 -26.99 3.52
C LYS A 99 0.81 -26.03 2.33
N GLY A 100 1.06 -26.54 1.13
CA GLY A 100 1.12 -25.74 -0.08
C GLY A 100 -0.10 -24.84 -0.32
N LYS A 101 -1.31 -25.32 -0.06
CA LYS A 101 -2.54 -24.51 -0.19
C LYS A 101 -2.60 -23.34 0.80
N ASP A 102 -2.23 -23.57 2.06
CA ASP A 102 -2.21 -22.51 3.08
C ASP A 102 -1.11 -21.49 2.75
N LEU A 103 0.01 -21.94 2.17
CA LEU A 103 1.06 -21.07 1.66
C LEU A 103 0.58 -20.22 0.48
N GLU A 104 -0.14 -20.80 -0.49
CA GLU A 104 -0.77 -20.04 -1.59
C GLU A 104 -1.67 -18.93 -1.06
N ASP A 105 -2.55 -19.27 -0.12
CA ASP A 105 -3.49 -18.31 0.47
C ASP A 105 -2.75 -17.19 1.19
N LEU A 106 -1.71 -17.50 1.97
CA LEU A 106 -0.88 -16.49 2.63
C LEU A 106 -0.24 -15.52 1.64
N LEU A 107 0.32 -16.00 0.54
CA LEU A 107 0.95 -15.13 -0.46
C LEU A 107 -0.08 -14.21 -1.13
N LEU A 108 -1.24 -14.76 -1.50
CA LEU A 108 -2.31 -14.01 -2.16
C LEU A 108 -3.02 -13.02 -1.24
N ASP A 109 -3.21 -13.37 0.04
CA ASP A 109 -3.85 -12.50 1.01
C ASP A 109 -2.92 -11.36 1.46
N SER A 110 -1.61 -11.60 1.51
CA SER A 110 -0.64 -10.60 1.96
C SER A 110 -0.19 -9.63 0.87
N ILE A 111 -0.10 -10.06 -0.40
CA ILE A 111 0.50 -9.26 -1.47
C ILE A 111 -0.22 -7.93 -1.71
N GLY A 112 -1.54 -7.88 -1.59
CA GLY A 112 -2.30 -6.64 -1.77
C GLY A 112 -1.87 -5.55 -0.78
N THR A 113 -1.52 -5.94 0.45
CA THR A 113 -0.98 -5.02 1.45
C THR A 113 0.41 -4.54 1.05
N PHE A 114 1.30 -5.44 0.60
CA PHE A 114 2.64 -5.05 0.18
C PHE A 114 2.65 -4.21 -1.10
N PHE A 115 1.68 -4.37 -2.00
CA PHE A 115 1.52 -3.46 -3.14
C PHE A 115 1.23 -2.02 -2.70
N VAL A 116 0.42 -1.80 -1.67
CA VAL A 116 0.24 -0.45 -1.10
C VAL A 116 1.58 0.11 -0.61
N LEU A 117 2.36 -0.70 0.12
CA LEU A 117 3.68 -0.28 0.62
C LEU A 117 4.70 -0.06 -0.50
N PHE A 118 4.64 -0.83 -1.59
CA PHE A 118 5.46 -0.63 -2.78
C PHE A 118 5.14 0.71 -3.46
N ARG A 119 3.87 1.08 -3.57
CA ARG A 119 3.50 2.42 -4.07
C ARG A 119 4.03 3.51 -3.14
N ALA A 120 3.89 3.32 -1.83
CA ALA A 120 4.40 4.26 -0.84
C ALA A 120 5.92 4.46 -0.94
N VAL A 121 6.71 3.39 -1.13
CA VAL A 121 8.16 3.53 -1.29
C VAL A 121 8.52 4.26 -2.58
N LEU A 122 7.81 4.02 -3.68
CA LEU A 122 8.04 4.74 -4.94
C LEU A 122 7.71 6.23 -4.79
N ARG A 123 6.64 6.58 -4.07
CA ARG A 123 6.34 7.99 -3.75
C ARG A 123 7.39 8.61 -2.84
N LEU A 124 7.84 7.89 -1.82
CA LEU A 124 8.94 8.32 -0.93
C LEU A 124 10.22 8.58 -1.74
N VAL A 125 10.43 7.73 -2.74
CA VAL A 125 11.28 7.86 -3.92
C VAL A 125 11.34 9.23 -4.60
N GLY A 126 10.16 9.83 -4.76
CA GLY A 126 9.88 10.87 -5.74
C GLY A 126 9.39 10.33 -7.10
N ASP A 127 9.01 9.05 -7.18
CA ASP A 127 8.53 8.40 -8.40
C ASP A 127 7.01 8.19 -8.36
N ALA A 128 6.37 8.24 -9.53
CA ALA A 128 4.95 7.93 -9.66
C ALA A 128 4.75 6.40 -9.71
N PRO A 129 3.92 5.82 -8.82
CA PRO A 129 3.75 4.38 -8.75
C PRO A 129 2.94 3.84 -9.94
N PRO A 130 3.41 2.75 -10.59
CA PRO A 130 2.63 2.08 -11.62
C PRO A 130 1.34 1.44 -11.08
N GLN A 131 0.33 1.36 -11.93
CA GLN A 131 -1.01 0.86 -11.54
C GLN A 131 -1.13 -0.67 -11.60
N THR A 132 -0.37 -1.34 -12.47
CA THR A 132 -0.47 -2.80 -12.62
C THR A 132 0.48 -3.53 -11.66
N PRO A 133 0.11 -4.70 -11.12
CA PRO A 133 0.96 -5.50 -10.24
C PRO A 133 2.37 -5.74 -10.80
N LYS A 134 2.45 -6.18 -12.07
CA LYS A 134 3.73 -6.50 -12.72
C LYS A 134 4.66 -5.29 -12.80
N THR A 135 4.16 -4.17 -13.31
CA THR A 135 4.97 -2.96 -13.45
C THR A 135 5.35 -2.36 -12.10
N LEU A 136 4.48 -2.50 -11.09
CA LEU A 136 4.74 -2.04 -9.73
C LEU A 136 5.89 -2.83 -9.09
N VAL A 137 5.88 -4.15 -9.20
CA VAL A 137 6.98 -5.02 -8.75
C VAL A 137 8.28 -4.64 -9.46
N GLN A 138 8.26 -4.47 -10.78
CA GLN A 138 9.45 -4.12 -11.56
C GLN A 138 10.05 -2.77 -11.13
N ALA A 139 9.22 -1.73 -10.99
CA ALA A 139 9.68 -0.41 -10.54
C ALA A 139 10.25 -0.48 -9.11
N THR A 140 9.56 -1.19 -8.21
CA THR A 140 10.01 -1.35 -6.82
C THR A 140 11.32 -2.11 -6.76
N ALA A 141 11.46 -3.20 -7.51
CA ALA A 141 12.68 -3.98 -7.59
C ALA A 141 13.87 -3.15 -8.08
N ALA A 142 13.66 -2.26 -9.07
CA ALA A 142 14.71 -1.37 -9.56
C ALA A 142 15.18 -0.35 -8.52
N VAL A 143 14.26 0.19 -7.71
CA VAL A 143 14.58 1.20 -6.67
C VAL A 143 15.22 0.54 -5.44
N VAL A 144 14.66 -0.58 -4.99
CA VAL A 144 14.98 -1.21 -3.71
C VAL A 144 16.08 -2.27 -3.86
N GLY A 145 16.33 -2.76 -5.07
CA GLY A 145 17.26 -3.87 -5.32
C GLY A 145 16.67 -5.24 -4.98
N LEU A 146 15.37 -5.42 -5.20
CA LEU A 146 14.70 -6.72 -5.00
C LEU A 146 14.91 -7.64 -6.21
N ASP A 147 14.82 -8.94 -5.97
CA ASP A 147 14.59 -9.90 -7.04
C ASP A 147 13.11 -9.88 -7.44
N GLY A 148 12.76 -9.13 -8.48
CA GLY A 148 11.39 -9.03 -8.98
C GLY A 148 10.76 -10.37 -9.37
N THR A 149 11.57 -11.36 -9.75
CA THR A 149 11.07 -12.69 -10.16
C THR A 149 10.56 -13.52 -8.99
N ALA A 150 10.84 -13.11 -7.75
CA ALA A 150 10.25 -13.73 -6.55
C ALA A 150 8.72 -13.54 -6.48
N PHE A 151 8.17 -12.58 -7.22
CA PHE A 151 6.74 -12.27 -7.23
C PHE A 151 6.02 -12.81 -8.47
N ASP A 152 6.72 -13.43 -9.43
CA ASP A 152 6.16 -13.84 -10.72
C ASP A 152 4.98 -14.80 -10.55
N TRP A 153 5.12 -15.82 -9.69
CA TRP A 153 4.04 -16.76 -9.40
C TRP A 153 2.77 -16.04 -8.90
N ILE A 154 2.94 -15.05 -8.01
CA ILE A 154 1.84 -14.29 -7.43
C ILE A 154 1.19 -13.39 -8.49
N VAL A 155 2.01 -12.67 -9.26
CA VAL A 155 1.55 -11.79 -10.34
C VAL A 155 0.78 -12.58 -11.40
N ASP A 156 1.32 -13.71 -11.84
CA ASP A 156 0.67 -14.61 -12.80
C ASP A 156 -0.66 -15.15 -12.27
N LYS A 157 -0.70 -15.57 -11.00
CA LYS A 157 -1.95 -16.01 -10.35
C LYS A 157 -3.00 -14.89 -10.32
N LEU A 158 -2.62 -13.66 -9.96
CA LEU A 158 -3.52 -12.51 -9.88
C LEU A 158 -4.11 -12.09 -11.23
N VAL A 159 -3.38 -12.27 -12.33
CA VAL A 159 -3.88 -11.99 -13.69
C VAL A 159 -4.64 -13.17 -14.30
N GLY A 160 -4.83 -14.26 -13.55
CA GLY A 160 -5.61 -15.43 -13.96
C GLY A 160 -4.84 -16.42 -14.84
N HIS A 161 -3.50 -16.35 -14.88
CA HIS A 161 -2.70 -17.36 -15.54
C HIS A 161 -2.76 -18.69 -14.77
N ASN A 162 -2.68 -19.79 -15.52
CA ASN A 162 -2.59 -21.11 -14.92
C ASN A 162 -1.15 -21.36 -14.44
N VAL A 163 -0.92 -21.19 -13.14
CA VAL A 163 0.34 -21.52 -12.47
C VAL A 163 0.20 -22.79 -11.63
N PRO A 164 1.26 -23.61 -11.49
CA PRO A 164 1.24 -24.79 -10.64
C PRO A 164 0.89 -24.44 -9.20
N SER A 165 0.19 -25.36 -8.53
CA SER A 165 -0.03 -25.24 -7.09
C SER A 165 1.26 -25.41 -6.31
N LEU A 166 1.41 -24.60 -5.26
CA LEU A 166 2.58 -24.66 -4.39
C LEU A 166 2.59 -25.96 -3.60
N GLN A 167 3.80 -26.46 -3.35
CA GLN A 167 4.02 -27.66 -2.55
C GLN A 167 4.26 -27.31 -1.07
N SER A 168 4.39 -28.34 -0.24
CA SER A 168 4.88 -28.18 1.13
C SER A 168 6.30 -27.61 1.09
N TYR A 169 6.55 -26.52 1.82
CA TYR A 169 7.83 -25.80 1.88
C TYR A 169 8.31 -25.33 0.49
N ASP A 170 7.38 -24.83 -0.33
CA ASP A 170 7.69 -24.38 -1.68
C ASP A 170 8.66 -23.18 -1.67
N PRO A 171 9.75 -23.19 -2.49
CA PRO A 171 10.71 -22.09 -2.58
C PRO A 171 10.12 -20.74 -2.97
N VAL A 172 8.94 -20.71 -3.61
CA VAL A 172 8.22 -19.45 -3.89
C VAL A 172 7.93 -18.70 -2.59
N GLY A 173 7.54 -19.42 -1.53
CA GLY A 173 7.28 -18.84 -0.21
C GLY A 173 8.54 -18.25 0.43
N ASP A 174 9.66 -19.00 0.39
CA ASP A 174 10.94 -18.56 0.94
C ASP A 174 11.41 -17.26 0.27
N ARG A 175 11.43 -17.24 -1.07
CA ARG A 175 11.88 -16.09 -1.87
C ARG A 175 10.99 -14.87 -1.61
N TYR A 176 9.68 -15.08 -1.48
CA TYR A 176 8.74 -14.00 -1.17
C TYR A 176 9.07 -13.35 0.17
N VAL A 177 9.18 -14.14 1.25
CA VAL A 177 9.46 -13.61 2.59
C VAL A 177 10.83 -12.91 2.63
N GLU A 178 11.83 -13.47 1.96
CA GLU A 178 13.17 -12.87 1.83
C GLU A 178 13.12 -11.50 1.12
N GLN A 179 12.38 -11.38 0.01
CA GLN A 179 12.28 -10.09 -0.68
C GLN A 179 11.49 -9.06 0.12
N ILE A 180 10.45 -9.48 0.85
CA ILE A 180 9.73 -8.57 1.75
C ILE A 180 10.64 -8.09 2.89
N GLU A 181 11.50 -8.96 3.45
CA GLU A 181 12.48 -8.56 4.45
C GLU A 181 13.47 -7.52 3.91
N ARG A 182 14.01 -7.73 2.71
CA ARG A 182 14.88 -6.74 2.04
C ARG A 182 14.16 -5.41 1.82
N PHE A 183 12.89 -5.46 1.43
CA PHE A 183 12.07 -4.26 1.28
C PHE A 183 11.95 -3.47 2.59
N VAL A 184 11.70 -4.14 3.72
CA VAL A 184 11.68 -3.48 5.04
C VAL A 184 13.05 -2.90 5.40
N GLN A 185 14.13 -3.64 5.16
CA GLN A 185 15.49 -3.17 5.45
C GLN A 185 15.88 -1.92 4.65
N PHE A 186 15.43 -1.82 3.40
CA PHE A 186 15.62 -0.61 2.60
C PHE A 186 14.93 0.60 3.24
N ILE A 187 13.68 0.46 3.68
CA ILE A 187 12.93 1.55 4.33
C ILE A 187 13.62 2.00 5.61
N ASP A 188 14.09 1.04 6.41
CA ASP A 188 14.77 1.29 7.69
C ASP A 188 16.06 2.13 7.54
N THR A 189 16.73 2.02 6.39
CA THR A 189 17.99 2.71 6.10
C THR A 189 17.82 3.94 5.22
N TYR A 190 16.59 4.20 4.74
CA TYR A 190 16.30 5.31 3.84
C TYR A 190 16.37 6.65 4.58
N ASP A 191 17.22 7.56 4.10
CA ASP A 191 17.31 8.94 4.62
C ASP A 191 16.55 9.90 3.70
N THR A 192 15.58 10.61 4.28
CA THR A 192 14.77 11.62 3.57
C THR A 192 15.53 12.91 3.27
N ALA A 193 16.68 13.13 3.92
CA ALA A 193 17.54 14.29 3.68
C ALA A 193 18.35 14.21 2.38
N GLY A 194 18.34 13.07 1.68
CA GLY A 194 18.96 12.91 0.37
C GLY A 194 18.18 13.61 -0.74
N GLU A 195 18.65 14.78 -1.18
CA GLU A 195 18.28 15.37 -2.47
C GLU A 195 18.66 14.42 -3.61
N ARG A 196 17.70 14.06 -4.48
CA ARG A 196 18.07 13.53 -5.80
C ARG A 196 18.73 14.70 -6.56
N PRO A 197 19.96 14.56 -7.10
CA PRO A 197 20.48 15.56 -8.01
C PRO A 197 19.50 15.70 -9.17
N ALA A 198 19.19 16.95 -9.53
CA ALA A 198 18.34 17.24 -10.67
C ALA A 198 18.87 16.50 -11.90
N PRO A 199 18.00 15.92 -12.75
CA PRO A 199 18.48 15.32 -14.00
C PRO A 199 19.21 16.42 -14.78
N GLU A 200 20.46 16.16 -15.12
CA GLU A 200 21.25 17.01 -16.01
C GLU A 200 20.41 17.24 -17.27
N GLN A 201 20.00 18.50 -17.46
CA GLN A 201 19.46 18.90 -18.74
C GLN A 201 20.57 18.69 -19.76
N GLU A 202 20.39 17.73 -20.66
CA GLU A 202 21.11 17.68 -21.94
C GLU A 202 20.88 19.02 -22.65
N GLN A 203 21.77 19.98 -22.42
CA GLN A 203 21.97 21.12 -23.29
C GLN A 203 22.76 20.60 -24.50
N GLY A 204 22.02 20.05 -25.45
CA GLY A 204 22.45 20.02 -26.84
C GLY A 204 22.15 21.37 -27.48
N ALA A 205 23.19 22.16 -27.75
CA ALA A 205 23.38 23.03 -28.93
C ALA A 205 24.71 23.79 -28.79
#